data_AF-A0A959R415-F1
#
_entry.id   AF-A0A959R415-F1
#
_cell.length_a   1.000
_cell.length_b   1.000
_cell.length_c   1.000
_cell.angle_alpha   90.00
_cell.angle_beta   90.00
_cell.angle_gamma   90.00
#
_symmetry.space_group_name_H-M   'P 1'
#
loop_
_entity.id
_entity.type
_entity.pdbx_description
1 polymer ?
#
loop_
_entity_poly.entity_id
_entity_poly.type
_entity_poly.pdbx_seq_one_letter_code
_entity_poly.pdbx_strand_id
1 'polypeptide(L)'
;MTAMQVKVLGMTLPDPELKWNEERKHYDFGEINWEEFWNVVKGNGPCNKQRLAARNKAHDDGAWVREAAMAYKAKKEKKRDAA
;
A
#
# COMPACT_ATOMS: atom_id res chain seq x y z
N MET A 1 3.01 -0.14 21.90
CA MET A 1 1.78 0.66 21.72
C MET A 1 0.62 -0.21 21.24
N THR A 2 0.72 -0.87 20.08
CA THR A 2 -0.35 -1.72 19.51
C THR A 2 -0.74 -2.90 20.41
N ALA A 3 0.23 -3.57 21.06
CA ALA A 3 -0.06 -4.68 21.98
C ALA A 3 -0.99 -4.29 23.15
N MET A 4 -0.86 -3.07 23.68
CA MET A 4 -1.75 -2.57 24.72
C MET A 4 -3.15 -2.24 24.18
N GLN A 5 -3.24 -1.67 22.98
CA GLN A 5 -4.53 -1.38 22.35
C GLN A 5 -5.32 -2.67 22.10
N VAL A 6 -4.66 -3.72 21.60
CA VAL A 6 -5.26 -5.04 21.36
C VAL A 6 -5.77 -5.66 22.66
N LYS A 7 -4.99 -5.55 23.75
CA LYS A 7 -5.42 -5.98 25.10
C LYS A 7 -6.64 -5.21 25.60
N VAL A 8 -6.69 -3.89 25.40
CA VAL A 8 -7.85 -3.05 25.78
C VAL A 8 -9.11 -3.46 25.00
N LEU A 9 -8.96 -3.86 23.73
CA LEU A 9 -10.04 -4.36 22.90
C LEU A 9 -10.47 -5.80 23.25
N GLY A 10 -9.84 -6.46 24.22
CA GLY A 10 -10.12 -7.84 24.59
C GLY A 10 -9.73 -8.86 23.51
N MET A 11 -8.84 -8.48 22.58
CA MET A 11 -8.37 -9.31 21.49
C MET A 11 -7.00 -9.93 21.82
N THR A 12 -6.65 -11.01 21.11
CA THR A 12 -5.35 -11.68 21.22
C THR A 12 -4.53 -11.47 19.95
N LEU A 13 -3.25 -11.19 20.09
CA LEU A 13 -2.33 -11.14 18.94
C LEU A 13 -1.93 -12.56 18.53
N PRO A 14 -1.81 -12.85 17.22
CA PRO A 14 -1.40 -14.15 16.70
C PRO A 14 0.13 -14.32 16.76
N ASP A 15 0.73 -14.06 17.92
CA ASP A 15 2.15 -14.25 18.19
C ASP A 15 2.31 -14.88 19.58
N PRO A 16 2.59 -16.19 19.67
CA PRO A 16 2.78 -16.89 20.94
C PRO A 16 4.02 -16.43 21.73
N GLU A 17 5.03 -15.87 21.06
CA GLU A 17 6.29 -15.45 21.69
C GLU A 17 6.24 -14.00 22.21
N LEU A 18 5.13 -13.29 21.94
CA LEU A 18 4.96 -11.91 22.32
C LEU A 18 4.92 -11.72 23.84
N LYS A 19 5.94 -11.07 24.39
CA LYS A 19 6.05 -10.81 25.83
C LYS A 19 6.63 -9.43 26.13
N TRP A 20 6.18 -8.83 27.23
CA TRP A 20 6.79 -7.60 27.73
C TRP A 20 8.14 -7.91 28.37
N ASN A 21 9.18 -7.19 27.95
CA ASN A 21 10.52 -7.27 28.50
C ASN A 21 10.78 -6.02 29.35
N GLU A 22 10.84 -6.19 30.67
CA GLU A 22 11.01 -5.08 31.63
C GLU A 22 12.40 -4.43 31.55
N GLU A 23 13.44 -5.20 31.24
CA GLU A 23 14.82 -4.69 31.12
C GLU A 23 14.97 -3.77 29.90
N ARG A 24 14.42 -4.18 28.76
CA ARG A 24 14.48 -3.42 27.51
C ARG A 24 13.38 -2.36 27.42
N LYS A 25 12.33 -2.45 28.25
CA LYS A 25 11.11 -1.64 28.17
C LYS A 25 10.43 -1.74 26.78
N HIS A 26 10.49 -2.93 26.19
CA HIS A 26 9.92 -3.24 24.87
C HIS A 26 9.23 -4.61 24.89
N TYR A 27 8.42 -4.89 23.87
CA TYR A 27 7.91 -6.24 23.65
C TYR A 27 8.92 -7.03 22.82
N ASP A 28 9.30 -8.21 23.29
CA ASP A 28 9.93 -9.21 22.44
C ASP A 28 8.81 -9.92 21.65
N PHE A 29 9.03 -10.16 20.35
CA PHE A 29 8.07 -10.74 19.42
C PHE A 29 8.74 -11.88 18.65
N GLY A 30 7.93 -12.80 18.11
CA GLY A 30 8.41 -13.97 17.39
C GLY A 30 9.07 -13.64 16.04
N GLU A 31 9.70 -14.64 15.45
CA GLU A 31 10.36 -14.46 14.14
C GLU A 31 9.33 -14.23 13.03
N ILE A 32 9.62 -13.26 12.15
CA ILE A 32 8.81 -12.98 10.96
C ILE A 32 9.06 -14.07 9.93
N ASN A 33 8.01 -14.51 9.23
CA ASN A 33 8.15 -15.33 8.04
C ASN A 33 8.76 -14.50 6.89
N TRP A 34 10.10 -14.43 6.85
CA TRP A 34 10.84 -13.66 5.86
C TRP A 34 10.73 -14.25 4.44
N GLU A 35 10.49 -15.55 4.31
CA GLU A 35 10.25 -16.19 3.01
C GLU A 35 8.95 -15.68 2.39
N GLU A 36 7.85 -15.70 3.14
CA GLU A 36 6.58 -15.13 2.71
C GLU A 36 6.73 -13.64 2.36
N PHE A 37 7.40 -12.87 3.22
CA PHE A 37 7.65 -11.46 2.99
C PHE A 37 8.30 -11.22 1.61
N TRP A 38 9.40 -11.92 1.30
CA TRP A 38 10.08 -11.75 0.02
C TRP A 38 9.28 -12.29 -1.16
N ASN A 39 8.47 -13.33 -0.98
CA ASN A 39 7.56 -13.83 -2.02
C ASN A 39 6.52 -12.77 -2.38
N VAL A 40 5.91 -12.10 -1.39
CA VAL A 40 4.95 -11.01 -1.62
C VAL A 40 5.62 -9.82 -2.31
N VAL A 41 6.81 -9.41 -1.84
CA VAL A 41 7.58 -8.30 -2.46
C VAL A 41 7.89 -8.57 -3.92
N LYS A 42 8.25 -9.81 -4.27
CA LYS A 42 8.55 -10.23 -5.65
C LYS A 42 7.32 -10.38 -6.54
N GLY A 43 6.12 -10.10 -6.04
CA GLY A 43 4.90 -10.14 -6.86
C GLY A 43 4.11 -11.45 -6.77
N ASN A 44 4.51 -12.39 -5.91
CA ASN A 44 3.87 -13.69 -5.76
C ASN A 44 2.95 -13.78 -4.52
N GLY A 45 2.54 -12.64 -3.99
CA GLY A 45 1.57 -12.58 -2.90
C GLY A 45 0.12 -12.72 -3.36
N PRO A 46 -0.83 -12.81 -2.42
CA PRO A 46 -2.22 -13.20 -2.67
C PRO A 46 -2.97 -12.25 -3.61
N CYS A 47 -2.58 -10.97 -3.64
CA CYS A 47 -3.29 -9.92 -4.38
C CYS A 47 -2.42 -9.15 -5.38
N ASN A 48 -1.15 -9.48 -5.56
CA ASN A 48 -0.22 -8.67 -6.37
C ASN A 48 -0.71 -8.52 -7.81
N LYS A 49 -1.12 -9.63 -8.44
CA LYS A 49 -1.65 -9.63 -9.82
C LYS A 49 -2.92 -8.80 -9.95
N GLN A 50 -3.85 -8.95 -9.00
CA GLN A 50 -5.13 -8.24 -8.99
C GLN A 50 -4.93 -6.74 -8.79
N ARG A 51 -3.99 -6.33 -7.92
CA ARG A 51 -3.66 -4.91 -7.68
C ARG A 51 -3.07 -4.26 -8.93
N LEU A 52 -2.12 -4.93 -9.59
CA LEU A 52 -1.52 -4.44 -10.83
C LEU A 52 -2.55 -4.39 -11.96
N ALA A 53 -3.35 -5.44 -12.14
CA ALA A 53 -4.40 -5.48 -13.15
C ALA A 53 -5.41 -4.34 -12.96
N ALA A 54 -5.87 -4.11 -11.73
CA ALA A 54 -6.79 -3.02 -11.43
C ALA A 54 -6.18 -1.64 -11.74
N ARG A 55 -4.89 -1.44 -11.41
CA ARG A 55 -4.18 -0.19 -11.68
C ARG A 55 -3.97 0.03 -13.18
N ASN A 56 -3.51 -0.99 -13.90
CA ASN A 56 -3.30 -0.93 -15.34
C ASN A 56 -4.62 -0.68 -16.06
N LYS A 57 -5.69 -1.41 -15.72
CA LYS A 57 -7.02 -1.20 -16.28
C LYS A 57 -7.52 0.23 -16.06
N ALA A 58 -7.41 0.76 -14.83
CA ALA A 58 -7.83 2.14 -14.55
C ALA A 58 -6.98 3.17 -15.31
N HIS A 59 -5.70 2.89 -15.52
CA HIS A 59 -4.84 3.73 -16.34
C HIS A 59 -5.27 3.67 -17.81
N ASP A 60 -5.43 2.49 -18.38
CA ASP A 60 -5.72 2.28 -19.80
C ASP A 60 -7.12 2.81 -20.15
N ASP A 61 -8.14 2.45 -19.37
CA ASP A 61 -9.51 2.95 -19.54
C ASP A 61 -9.60 4.48 -19.37
N GLY A 62 -8.71 5.05 -18.56
CA GLY A 62 -8.61 6.49 -18.33
C GLY A 62 -7.77 7.26 -19.36
N ALA A 63 -7.25 6.61 -20.42
CA ALA A 63 -6.37 7.24 -21.41
C ALA A 63 -7.02 8.46 -22.07
N TRP A 64 -8.27 8.33 -22.51
CA TRP A 64 -9.00 9.40 -23.17
C TRP A 64 -9.14 10.65 -22.30
N VAL A 65 -9.28 10.50 -20.97
CA VAL A 65 -9.37 11.64 -20.04
C VAL A 65 -8.05 12.42 -20.03
N ARG A 66 -6.93 11.70 -19.99
CA ARG A 66 -5.59 12.33 -20.03
C ARG A 66 -5.35 13.02 -21.36
N GLU A 67 -5.72 12.38 -22.46
CA GLU A 67 -5.63 12.96 -23.81
C GLU A 67 -6.50 14.22 -23.94
N ALA A 68 -7.75 14.17 -23.45
CA ALA A 68 -8.65 15.32 -23.46
C ALA A 68 -8.09 16.49 -22.63
N ALA A 69 -7.53 16.21 -21.45
CA ALA A 69 -6.90 17.22 -20.61
C ALA A 69 -5.70 17.88 -21.32
N MET A 70 -4.85 17.08 -21.99
CA MET A 70 -3.71 17.59 -22.76
C MET A 70 -4.15 18.44 -23.95
N ALA A 71 -5.16 17.99 -24.72
CA ALA A 71 -5.71 18.73 -25.84
C ALA A 71 -6.32 20.07 -25.40
N TYR A 72 -7.05 20.08 -24.29
CA TYR A 72 -7.63 21.29 -23.71
C TYR A 72 -6.54 22.29 -23.30
N LYS A 73 -5.48 21.81 -22.62
CA LYS A 73 -4.33 22.64 -22.24
C LYS A 73 -3.68 23.28 -23.47
N ALA A 74 -3.38 22.49 -24.50
CA ALA A 74 -2.77 22.99 -25.74
C ALA A 74 -3.63 24.06 -26.44
N LYS A 75 -4.97 23.88 -26.45
CA LYS A 75 -5.89 24.89 -26.97
C LYS A 75 -5.83 26.20 -26.17
N LYS A 76 -5.75 26.10 -24.83
CA LYS A 76 -5.68 27.28 -23.95
C LYS A 76 -4.36 28.03 -24.11
N GLU A 77 -3.25 27.32 -24.28
CA GLU A 77 -1.93 27.91 -24.55
C GLU A 77 -1.93 28.67 -25.88
N LYS A 78 -2.41 28.05 -26.96
CA LYS A 78 -2.55 28.73 -28.27
C LYS A 78 -3.39 30.01 -28.21
N LYS A 79 -4.46 30.01 -27.43
CA LYS A 79 -5.30 31.21 -27.24
C LYS A 79 -4.58 32.31 -26.46
N ARG A 80 -3.73 31.95 -25.51
CA ARG A 80 -2.93 32.92 -24.75
C ARG A 80 -1.83 33.52 -25.61
N ASP A 81 -1.15 32.71 -26.41
CA ASP A 81 -0.04 33.17 -27.24
C ASP A 81 -0.50 34.01 -28.46
N ALA A 82 -1.79 33.93 -28.81
CA ALA A 82 -2.43 34.71 -29.85
C ALA A 82 -3.08 36.02 -29.35
N ALA A 83 -3.07 36.28 -28.04
CA ALA A 83 -3.58 37.49 -27.39
C ALA A 83 -2.43 38.40 -26.98
#